data_AF-A0A4Y2VE24-F1
#
_entry.id   AF-A0A4Y2VE24-F1
#
_cell.length_a   1.000
_cell.length_b   1.000
_cell.length_c   1.000
_cell.angle_alpha   90.00
_cell.angle_beta   90.00
_cell.angle_gamma   90.00
#
_symmetry.space_group_name_H-M   'P 1'
#
loop_
_entity.id
_entity.type
_entity.pdbx_description
1 polymer ?
#
loop_
_entity_poly.entity_id
_entity_poly.type
_entity_poly.pdbx_seq_one_letter_code
_entity_poly.pdbx_strand_id
1 'polypeptide(L)'
;MDEYVPHECRGYLVTLQSALLAECRQITEPYEFSKANVMEVGCAYGATTSQISDYWPHSREVLGVDSNKNAINYAFTFVADEKMDFAYADIEDQSTFDLSWAGKFDWVFSSQALFFVRDHAAALRNLMWCVKPDRDHAAALRNLMWCVKPGGKCFIAVPAAKPADFHAAAKKVIGADCWKQNFQVSWMFWDAT
;
A
#
# COMPACT_ATOMS: atom_id res chain seq x y z
N MET A 1 -22.70 -6.29 9.74
CA MET A 1 -22.16 -6.74 11.03
C MET A 1 -20.80 -6.10 11.11
N ASP A 2 -20.66 -5.10 11.98
CA ASP A 2 -19.55 -4.13 11.98
C ASP A 2 -18.21 -4.81 12.25
N GLU A 3 -17.24 -4.63 11.36
CA GLU A 3 -15.84 -4.89 11.70
C GLU A 3 -15.31 -3.72 12.53
N TYR A 4 -15.63 -3.77 13.81
CA TYR A 4 -14.99 -2.97 14.85
C TYR A 4 -13.49 -3.32 14.87
N VAL A 5 -12.65 -2.44 14.33
CA VAL A 5 -11.20 -2.51 14.55
C VAL A 5 -10.93 -1.97 15.96
N PRO A 6 -10.46 -2.80 16.92
CA PRO A 6 -10.23 -2.35 18.28
C PRO A 6 -9.31 -1.13 18.34
N HIS A 7 -9.55 -0.20 19.27
CA HIS A 7 -8.71 1.00 19.45
C HIS A 7 -7.21 0.67 19.58
N GLU A 8 -6.88 -0.48 20.15
CA GLU A 8 -5.50 -0.99 20.28
C GLU A 8 -4.87 -1.32 18.92
N CYS A 9 -5.62 -1.94 18.01
CA CYS A 9 -5.18 -2.14 16.63
C CYS A 9 -4.95 -0.79 15.94
N ARG A 10 -5.82 0.21 16.14
CA ARG A 10 -5.64 1.55 15.56
C ARG A 10 -4.32 2.20 16.01
N GLY A 11 -3.93 2.05 17.28
CA GLY A 11 -2.66 2.57 17.80
C GLY A 11 -1.44 1.91 17.17
N TYR A 12 -1.43 0.57 17.11
CA TYR A 12 -0.35 -0.18 16.47
C TYR A 12 -0.15 0.21 15.00
N LEU A 13 -1.25 0.38 14.26
CA LEU A 13 -1.22 0.69 12.83
C LEU A 13 -0.70 2.09 12.54
N VAL A 14 -1.08 3.06 13.39
CA VAL A 14 -0.52 4.41 13.39
C VAL A 14 1.00 4.39 13.64
N THR A 15 1.47 3.54 14.56
CA THR A 15 2.91 3.40 14.83
C THR A 15 3.65 2.77 13.64
N LEU A 16 3.10 1.71 13.05
CA LEU A 16 3.67 1.05 11.88
C LEU A 16 3.78 2.01 10.69
N GLN A 17 2.72 2.77 10.43
CA GLN A 17 2.72 3.80 9.40
C GLN A 17 3.79 4.86 9.68
N SER A 18 3.90 5.34 10.92
CA SER A 18 4.91 6.34 11.30
C SER A 18 6.34 5.84 11.05
N ALA A 19 6.62 4.57 11.34
CA ALA A 19 7.92 3.95 11.05
C ALA A 19 8.17 3.89 9.54
N LEU A 20 7.16 3.47 8.76
CA LEU A 20 7.26 3.44 7.30
C LEU A 20 7.57 4.84 6.73
N LEU A 21 6.84 5.89 7.17
CA LEU A 21 7.07 7.27 6.71
C LEU A 21 8.46 7.80 7.09
N ALA A 22 8.93 7.52 8.32
CA ALA A 22 10.26 7.92 8.77
C ALA A 22 11.37 7.36 7.88
N GLU A 23 11.13 6.19 7.31
CA GLU A 23 12.10 5.45 6.52
C GLU A 23 12.01 5.81 5.05
N CYS A 24 10.80 6.04 4.53
CA CYS A 24 10.60 6.74 3.25
C CYS A 24 11.42 8.03 3.21
N ARG A 25 11.45 8.80 4.30
CA ARG A 25 12.22 10.04 4.39
C ARG A 25 13.73 9.85 4.27
N GLN A 26 14.28 8.69 4.66
CA GLN A 26 15.72 8.41 4.57
C GLN A 26 16.18 8.11 3.14
N ILE A 27 15.25 7.66 2.28
CA ILE A 27 15.50 7.14 0.93
C ILE A 27 14.83 7.98 -0.16
N THR A 28 14.24 9.11 0.21
CA THR A 28 13.61 10.06 -0.69
C THR A 28 13.98 11.48 -0.31
N GLU A 29 14.06 12.34 -1.31
CA GLU A 29 14.30 13.76 -1.10
C GLU A 29 12.97 14.49 -0.86
N PRO A 30 12.91 15.49 0.04
CA PRO A 30 11.66 16.21 0.35
C PRO A 30 10.97 16.82 -0.89
N TYR A 31 11.74 17.22 -1.90
CA TYR A 31 11.20 17.80 -3.14
C TYR A 31 10.51 16.76 -4.04
N GLU A 32 10.87 15.47 -3.93
CA GLU A 32 10.21 14.41 -4.68
C GLU A 32 8.78 14.21 -4.15
N PHE A 33 8.60 14.28 -2.83
CA PHE A 33 7.30 14.13 -2.19
C PHE A 33 6.36 15.29 -2.51
N SER A 34 6.86 16.53 -2.53
CA SER A 34 6.04 17.73 -2.78
C SER A 34 5.44 17.79 -4.19
N LYS A 35 5.76 16.83 -5.05
CA LYS A 35 5.19 16.68 -6.39
C LYS A 35 4.51 15.33 -6.60
N ALA A 36 4.56 14.44 -5.60
CA ALA A 36 4.05 13.09 -5.70
C ALA A 36 2.52 13.07 -5.62
N ASN A 37 1.92 12.32 -6.54
CA ASN A 37 0.59 11.73 -6.36
C ASN A 37 0.78 10.43 -5.58
N VAL A 38 0.10 10.30 -4.45
CA VAL A 38 0.27 9.15 -3.54
C VAL A 38 -1.01 8.33 -3.52
N MET A 39 -0.88 7.01 -3.52
CA MET A 39 -1.96 6.08 -3.21
C MET A 39 -1.62 5.32 -1.93
N GLU A 40 -2.55 5.23 -1.00
CA GLU A 40 -2.47 4.32 0.14
C GLU A 40 -3.48 3.19 -0.02
N VAL A 41 -3.01 1.96 0.21
CA VAL A 41 -3.81 0.74 0.08
C VAL A 41 -4.08 0.16 1.45
N GLY A 42 -5.36 -0.10 1.74
CA GLY A 42 -5.82 -0.53 3.06
C GLY A 42 -5.92 0.65 4.02
N CYS A 43 -6.49 1.77 3.55
CA CYS A 43 -6.57 3.01 4.33
C CYS A 43 -7.58 2.95 5.49
N ALA A 44 -8.45 1.94 5.51
CA ALA A 44 -9.55 1.81 6.46
C ALA A 44 -10.32 3.13 6.61
N TYR A 45 -10.39 3.66 7.84
CA TYR A 45 -11.12 4.89 8.19
C TYR A 45 -10.30 6.18 7.93
N GLY A 46 -9.18 6.11 7.21
CA GLY A 46 -8.40 7.26 6.73
C GLY A 46 -7.35 7.81 7.68
N ALA A 47 -7.19 7.25 8.89
CA ALA A 47 -6.27 7.79 9.89
C ALA A 47 -4.79 7.78 9.43
N THR A 48 -4.34 6.71 8.77
CA THR A 48 -2.98 6.60 8.24
C THR A 48 -2.80 7.41 6.95
N THR A 49 -3.88 7.63 6.19
CA THR A 49 -3.89 8.52 5.03
C THR A 49 -3.65 9.96 5.45
N SER A 50 -4.31 10.41 6.53
CA SER A 50 -4.03 11.71 7.15
C SER A 50 -2.58 11.83 7.58
N GLN A 51 -1.99 10.77 8.14
CA GLN A 51 -0.57 10.80 8.50
C GLN A 51 0.34 10.99 7.27
N ILE A 52 0.04 10.38 6.13
CA ILE A 52 0.79 10.60 4.89
C ILE A 52 0.70 12.07 4.48
N SER A 53 -0.51 12.63 4.46
CA SER A 53 -0.77 14.03 4.08
C SER A 53 -0.09 15.01 5.05
N ASP A 54 -0.20 14.79 6.35
CA ASP A 54 0.39 15.64 7.40
C ASP A 54 1.91 15.58 7.40
N TYR A 55 2.49 14.41 7.16
CA TYR A 55 3.95 14.23 7.17
C TYR A 55 4.60 14.93 5.97
N TRP A 56 3.88 15.08 4.85
CA TRP A 56 4.29 15.89 3.70
C TRP A 56 3.17 16.80 3.23
N PRO A 57 2.98 17.96 3.88
CA PRO A 57 1.84 18.85 3.62
C PRO A 57 1.86 19.49 2.23
N HIS A 58 2.96 19.31 1.48
CA HIS A 58 3.13 19.78 0.12
C HIS A 58 2.92 18.69 -0.94
N SER A 59 2.52 17.47 -0.57
CA SER A 59 2.10 16.46 -1.54
C SER A 59 0.95 16.98 -2.41
N ARG A 60 0.88 16.51 -3.66
CA ARG A 60 -0.11 17.03 -4.60
C ARG A 60 -1.50 16.49 -4.29
N GLU A 61 -1.60 15.17 -4.19
CA GLU A 61 -2.84 14.43 -3.91
C GLU A 61 -2.49 13.14 -3.16
N VAL A 62 -3.34 12.73 -2.23
CA VAL A 62 -3.27 11.43 -1.54
C VAL A 62 -4.62 10.73 -1.68
N LEU A 63 -4.64 9.57 -2.34
CA LEU A 63 -5.82 8.72 -2.46
C LEU A 63 -5.71 7.54 -1.50
N GLY A 64 -6.63 7.44 -0.54
CA GLY A 64 -6.81 6.22 0.27
C GLY A 64 -7.77 5.25 -0.40
N VAL A 65 -7.40 3.96 -0.52
CA VAL A 65 -8.30 2.91 -1.00
C VAL A 65 -8.43 1.74 -0.03
N ASP A 66 -9.62 1.15 0.02
CA ASP A 66 -9.95 0.02 0.89
C ASP A 66 -11.13 -0.80 0.32
N SER A 67 -11.18 -2.09 0.63
CA SER A 67 -12.26 -2.99 0.23
C SER A 67 -13.46 -2.94 1.21
N ASN A 68 -13.34 -2.21 2.32
CA ASN A 68 -14.44 -1.94 3.24
C ASN A 68 -15.18 -0.65 2.87
N LYS A 69 -16.33 -0.80 2.19
CA LYS A 69 -17.19 0.32 1.78
C LYS A 69 -17.63 1.22 2.93
N ASN A 70 -17.85 0.68 4.13
CA ASN A 70 -18.26 1.49 5.28
C ASN A 70 -17.11 2.36 5.78
N ALA A 71 -15.88 1.83 5.76
CA ALA A 71 -14.68 2.57 6.12
C ALA A 71 -14.41 3.70 5.11
N ILE A 72 -14.54 3.41 3.81
CA ILE A 72 -14.43 4.43 2.75
C ILE A 72 -15.50 5.50 2.88
N ASN A 73 -16.76 5.14 3.10
CA ASN A 73 -17.83 6.13 3.29
C ASN A 73 -17.54 7.06 4.48
N TYR A 74 -17.01 6.51 5.58
CA TYR A 74 -16.59 7.31 6.72
C TYR A 74 -15.42 8.23 6.36
N ALA A 75 -14.35 7.69 5.78
CA ALA A 75 -13.16 8.46 5.44
C ALA A 75 -13.48 9.59 4.46
N PHE A 76 -14.27 9.29 3.42
CA PHE A 76 -14.75 10.28 2.47
C PHE A 76 -15.58 11.38 3.14
N THR A 77 -16.46 11.03 4.10
CA THR A 77 -17.35 12.01 4.73
C THR A 77 -16.65 12.88 5.78
N PHE A 78 -15.70 12.30 6.53
CA PHE A 78 -15.18 12.93 7.74
C PHE A 78 -13.67 13.23 7.72
N VAL A 79 -12.93 12.71 6.74
CA VAL A 79 -11.46 12.85 6.64
C VAL A 79 -11.03 13.51 5.34
N ALA A 80 -11.78 13.33 4.24
CA ALA A 80 -11.47 13.94 2.95
C ALA A 80 -11.37 15.46 3.03
N ASP A 81 -10.50 16.02 2.22
CA ASP A 81 -10.30 17.46 2.06
C ASP A 81 -9.83 17.78 0.63
N GLU A 82 -9.28 18.97 0.42
CA GLU A 82 -8.76 19.39 -0.89
C GLU A 82 -7.57 18.58 -1.42
N LYS A 83 -6.88 17.81 -0.57
CA LYS A 83 -5.68 17.02 -0.90
C LYS A 83 -5.88 15.53 -0.74
N MET A 84 -6.83 15.12 0.11
CA MET A 84 -7.12 13.73 0.42
C MET A 84 -8.48 13.32 -0.15
N ASP A 85 -8.48 12.23 -0.90
CA ASP A 85 -9.70 11.58 -1.39
C ASP A 85 -9.70 10.11 -1.01
N PHE A 86 -10.87 9.47 -1.07
CA PHE A 86 -11.07 8.08 -0.66
C PHE A 86 -11.95 7.33 -1.66
N ALA A 87 -11.52 6.14 -2.05
CA ALA A 87 -12.25 5.31 -3.00
C ALA A 87 -12.30 3.84 -2.58
N TYR A 88 -13.39 3.18 -2.94
CA TYR A 88 -13.49 1.73 -2.79
C TYR A 88 -12.64 1.05 -3.86
N ALA A 89 -11.77 0.13 -3.43
CA ALA A 89 -11.08 -0.80 -4.32
C ALA A 89 -10.76 -2.10 -3.58
N ASP A 90 -11.07 -3.23 -4.21
CA ASP A 90 -10.57 -4.52 -3.79
C ASP A 90 -9.33 -4.85 -4.61
N ILE A 91 -8.17 -4.86 -3.96
CA ILE A 91 -6.90 -5.11 -4.66
C ILE A 91 -6.85 -6.47 -5.34
N GLU A 92 -7.60 -7.46 -4.85
CA GLU A 92 -7.68 -8.78 -5.49
C GLU A 92 -8.59 -8.77 -6.74
N ASP A 93 -9.38 -7.72 -6.97
CA ASP A 93 -10.31 -7.58 -8.09
C ASP A 93 -10.07 -6.28 -8.89
N GLN A 94 -9.39 -6.43 -10.03
CA GLN A 94 -9.06 -5.30 -10.92
C GLN A 94 -10.30 -4.55 -11.42
N SER A 95 -11.47 -5.21 -11.50
CA SER A 95 -12.70 -4.57 -11.98
C SER A 95 -13.21 -3.46 -11.05
N THR A 96 -12.70 -3.42 -9.82
CA THR A 96 -13.04 -2.39 -8.84
C THR A 96 -12.18 -1.13 -8.95
N PHE A 97 -11.12 -1.14 -9.78
CA PHE A 97 -10.22 -0.01 -9.96
C PHE A 97 -10.76 0.98 -10.99
N ASP A 98 -10.58 2.28 -10.74
CA ASP A 98 -10.79 3.29 -11.76
C ASP A 98 -9.67 3.21 -12.81
N LEU A 99 -10.05 3.19 -14.08
CA LEU A 99 -9.12 3.20 -15.22
C LEU A 99 -8.23 4.44 -15.23
N SER A 100 -8.67 5.56 -14.65
CA SER A 100 -7.89 6.79 -14.52
C SER A 100 -6.66 6.64 -13.62
N TRP A 101 -6.59 5.57 -12.82
CA TRP A 101 -5.48 5.30 -11.90
C TRP A 101 -4.27 4.66 -12.58
N ALA A 102 -4.43 4.15 -13.81
CA ALA A 102 -3.35 3.51 -14.56
C ALA A 102 -2.14 4.44 -14.70
N GLY A 103 -1.00 4.06 -14.09
CA GLY A 103 0.22 4.88 -14.08
C GLY A 103 0.02 6.30 -13.53
N LYS A 104 -0.93 6.52 -12.61
CA LYS A 104 -1.23 7.86 -12.05
C LYS A 104 -0.29 8.22 -10.90
N PHE A 105 0.07 7.23 -10.08
CA PHE A 105 0.72 7.47 -8.79
C PHE A 105 2.22 7.40 -8.93
N ASP A 106 2.89 8.38 -8.31
CA ASP A 106 4.33 8.33 -8.16
C ASP A 106 4.65 7.29 -7.09
N TRP A 107 3.94 7.35 -5.95
CA TRP A 107 4.25 6.52 -4.79
C TRP A 107 3.02 5.74 -4.29
N VAL A 108 3.24 4.51 -3.85
CA VAL A 108 2.21 3.65 -3.25
C VAL A 108 2.63 3.24 -1.85
N PHE A 109 1.74 3.41 -0.87
CA PHE A 109 1.91 2.96 0.50
C PHE A 109 0.98 1.77 0.78
N SER A 110 1.49 0.78 1.50
CA SER A 110 0.65 -0.26 2.10
C SER A 110 1.24 -0.69 3.44
N SER A 111 0.60 -0.30 4.54
CA SER A 111 1.00 -0.75 5.87
C SER A 111 0.31 -2.05 6.29
N GLN A 112 -0.75 -2.46 5.60
CA GLN A 112 -1.63 -3.54 6.06
C GLN A 112 -2.36 -4.34 4.98
N ALA A 113 -2.61 -3.80 3.78
CA ALA A 113 -3.54 -4.45 2.86
C ALA A 113 -3.10 -5.86 2.46
N LEU A 114 -1.79 -6.10 2.34
CA LEU A 114 -1.24 -7.44 2.05
C LEU A 114 -1.44 -8.44 3.20
N PHE A 115 -1.80 -7.98 4.40
CA PHE A 115 -2.10 -8.82 5.57
C PHE A 115 -3.49 -9.45 5.50
N PHE A 116 -4.47 -8.78 4.87
CA PHE A 116 -5.86 -9.24 4.81
C PHE A 116 -6.22 -9.95 3.50
N VAL A 117 -5.25 -10.09 2.58
CA VAL A 117 -5.40 -10.90 1.37
C VAL A 117 -5.76 -12.34 1.76
N ARG A 118 -6.83 -12.86 1.15
CA ARG A 118 -7.49 -14.10 1.61
C ARG A 118 -6.64 -15.35 1.50
N ASP A 119 -5.73 -15.38 0.53
CA ASP A 119 -4.78 -16.48 0.36
C ASP A 119 -3.35 -15.96 0.51
N HIS A 120 -2.82 -16.01 1.75
CA HIS A 120 -1.43 -15.63 2.04
C HIS A 120 -0.42 -16.50 1.27
N ALA A 121 -0.74 -17.77 1.01
CA ALA A 121 0.12 -18.67 0.25
C ALA A 121 0.09 -18.35 -1.25
N ALA A 122 -1.04 -17.88 -1.79
CA ALA A 122 -1.12 -17.21 -3.08
C ALA A 122 -0.30 -15.93 -3.05
N ALA A 123 -0.59 -14.96 -2.19
CA ALA A 123 0.15 -13.70 -2.12
C ALA A 123 1.67 -13.93 -2.13
N LEU A 124 2.17 -14.90 -1.35
CA LEU A 124 3.56 -15.36 -1.36
C LEU A 124 3.99 -16.11 -2.63
N ARG A 125 3.14 -16.95 -3.23
CA ARG A 125 3.41 -17.64 -4.52
C ARG A 125 3.46 -16.69 -5.70
N ASN A 126 2.66 -15.63 -5.72
CA ASN A 126 2.66 -14.62 -6.79
C ASN A 126 3.65 -13.52 -6.58
N LEU A 127 4.01 -13.35 -5.31
CA LEU A 127 5.32 -12.85 -5.07
C LEU A 127 6.31 -13.79 -5.84
N MET A 128 6.38 -15.10 -5.55
CA MET A 128 7.40 -16.03 -6.10
C MET A 128 7.37 -16.31 -7.62
N TRP A 129 6.33 -15.91 -8.36
CA TRP A 129 6.17 -16.24 -9.78
C TRP A 129 6.09 -15.00 -10.68
N CYS A 130 7.25 -14.46 -11.04
CA CYS A 130 7.43 -13.71 -12.30
C CYS A 130 7.43 -14.62 -13.55
N VAL A 131 6.91 -15.85 -13.49
CA VAL A 131 7.05 -16.84 -14.57
C VAL A 131 5.82 -17.75 -14.70
N LYS A 132 4.65 -17.18 -15.02
CA LYS A 132 3.61 -17.69 -15.96
C LYS A 132 2.24 -17.03 -15.72
N PRO A 133 1.43 -16.76 -16.77
CA PRO A 133 0.22 -15.92 -16.68
C PRO A 133 -1.06 -16.67 -16.30
N ASP A 134 -1.00 -17.92 -15.84
CA ASP A 134 -2.15 -18.84 -15.90
C ASP A 134 -2.89 -19.09 -14.57
N ARG A 135 -2.59 -18.39 -13.47
CA ARG A 135 -3.40 -18.41 -12.24
C ARG A 135 -3.54 -17.05 -11.56
N ASP A 136 -4.78 -16.66 -11.31
CA ASP A 136 -5.30 -15.36 -10.82
C ASP A 136 -4.79 -14.84 -9.47
N HIS A 137 -3.85 -15.52 -8.86
CA HIS A 137 -3.42 -15.18 -7.52
C HIS A 137 -2.50 -13.92 -7.49
N ALA A 138 -1.95 -13.49 -8.64
CA ALA A 138 -1.07 -12.34 -8.78
C ALA A 138 -1.79 -10.98 -8.91
N ALA A 139 -3.12 -10.99 -8.82
CA ALA A 139 -3.96 -9.83 -9.08
C ALA A 139 -3.62 -8.64 -8.17
N ALA A 140 -3.49 -8.84 -6.85
CA ALA A 140 -3.22 -7.76 -5.90
C ALA A 140 -2.00 -6.91 -6.26
N LEU A 141 -0.83 -7.54 -6.35
CA LEU A 141 0.39 -6.80 -6.71
C LEU A 141 0.31 -6.27 -8.13
N ARG A 142 -0.20 -7.05 -9.09
CA ARG A 142 -0.33 -6.57 -10.49
C ARG A 142 -1.20 -5.32 -10.58
N ASN A 143 -2.32 -5.27 -9.86
CA ASN A 143 -3.25 -4.17 -9.86
C ASN A 143 -2.61 -2.94 -9.21
N LEU A 144 -1.95 -3.11 -8.06
CA LEU A 144 -1.19 -2.03 -7.43
C LEU A 144 -0.10 -1.50 -8.36
N MET A 145 0.68 -2.39 -8.99
CA MET A 145 1.76 -2.01 -9.90
C MET A 145 1.25 -1.32 -11.16
N TRP A 146 0.07 -1.68 -11.65
CA TRP A 146 -0.57 -1.03 -12.79
C TRP A 146 -0.92 0.45 -12.50
N CYS A 147 -1.12 0.81 -11.24
CA CYS A 147 -1.37 2.18 -10.81
C CYS A 147 -0.10 3.05 -10.71
N VAL A 148 1.10 2.46 -10.70
CA VAL A 148 2.37 3.15 -10.47
C VAL A 148 2.98 3.65 -11.77
N LYS A 149 3.44 4.91 -11.80
CA LYS A 149 4.23 5.49 -12.89
C LYS A 149 5.57 4.78 -13.06
N PRO A 150 6.11 4.62 -14.28
CA PRO A 150 7.47 4.13 -14.48
C PRO A 150 8.48 4.88 -13.60
N GLY A 151 9.29 4.14 -12.84
CA GLY A 151 10.24 4.73 -11.87
C GLY A 151 9.64 5.21 -10.54
N GLY A 152 8.34 5.03 -10.33
CA GLY A 152 7.66 5.25 -9.05
C GLY A 152 8.14 4.31 -7.93
N LYS A 153 7.75 4.61 -6.69
CA LYS A 153 8.26 3.94 -5.47
C LYS A 153 7.10 3.27 -4.72
N CYS A 154 7.30 2.05 -4.25
CA CYS A 154 6.34 1.35 -3.40
C CYS A 154 6.91 1.17 -1.99
N PHE A 155 6.17 1.60 -0.98
CA PHE A 155 6.52 1.51 0.43
C PHE A 155 5.54 0.56 1.10
N ILE A 156 6.03 -0.63 1.44
CA ILE A 156 5.19 -1.71 1.95
C ILE A 156 5.74 -2.11 3.31
N ALA A 157 4.91 -2.02 4.35
CA ALA A 157 5.24 -2.57 5.65
C ALA A 157 4.62 -3.97 5.81
N VAL A 158 5.42 -4.89 6.31
CA VAL A 158 4.99 -6.26 6.65
C VAL A 158 5.33 -6.49 8.12
N PRO A 159 4.35 -6.81 8.98
CA PRO A 159 4.61 -7.13 10.39
C PRO A 159 5.49 -8.37 10.57
N ALA A 160 6.47 -8.29 11.46
CA ALA A 160 7.43 -9.34 11.78
C ALA A 160 6.89 -10.57 12.51
N ALA A 161 5.68 -10.48 13.07
CA ALA A 161 5.04 -11.59 13.76
C ALA A 161 4.66 -12.76 12.82
N LYS A 162 5.01 -12.69 11.53
CA LYS A 162 4.80 -13.77 10.56
C LYS A 162 5.97 -14.77 10.62
N PRO A 163 5.71 -16.04 10.30
CA PRO A 163 6.78 -17.03 10.25
C PRO A 163 7.86 -16.60 9.23
N ALA A 164 9.11 -16.94 9.54
CA ALA A 164 10.29 -16.46 8.81
C ALA A 164 10.27 -16.80 7.31
N ASP A 165 9.48 -17.80 6.91
CA ASP A 165 9.22 -18.19 5.53
C ASP A 165 8.46 -17.11 4.73
N PHE A 166 7.54 -16.38 5.37
CA PHE A 166 6.83 -15.25 4.77
C PHE A 166 7.79 -14.13 4.39
N HIS A 167 8.69 -13.77 5.30
CA HIS A 167 9.69 -12.72 5.07
C HIS A 167 10.68 -13.11 3.98
N ALA A 168 11.15 -14.35 3.98
CA ALA A 168 12.06 -14.86 2.96
C ALA A 168 11.39 -14.90 1.56
N ALA A 169 10.15 -15.38 1.49
CA ALA A 169 9.38 -15.43 0.25
C ALA A 169 9.04 -14.03 -0.27
N ALA A 170 8.63 -13.10 0.60
CA ALA A 170 8.44 -11.70 0.22
C ALA A 170 9.75 -11.11 -0.33
N LYS A 171 10.87 -11.18 0.41
CA LYS A 171 12.18 -10.64 -0.03
C LYS A 171 12.63 -11.15 -1.40
N LYS A 172 12.53 -12.47 -1.63
CA LYS A 172 13.00 -13.13 -2.87
C LYS A 172 12.33 -12.55 -4.12
N VAL A 173 11.11 -12.10 -3.95
CA VAL A 173 10.22 -11.75 -5.05
C VAL A 173 10.39 -10.32 -5.41
N ILE A 174 10.27 -9.53 -4.37
CA ILE A 174 10.30 -8.10 -4.37
C ILE A 174 11.66 -7.68 -4.94
N GLY A 175 12.72 -8.44 -4.62
CA GLY A 175 14.05 -8.30 -5.22
C GLY A 175 14.25 -8.93 -6.61
N ALA A 176 13.25 -9.57 -7.23
CA ALA A 176 13.39 -10.22 -8.53
C ALA A 176 13.57 -9.20 -9.66
N ASP A 177 14.47 -9.48 -10.60
CA ASP A 177 14.89 -8.52 -11.64
C ASP A 177 13.77 -8.10 -12.60
N CYS A 178 12.70 -8.91 -12.72
CA CYS A 178 11.46 -8.56 -13.42
C CYS A 178 10.84 -7.25 -12.92
N TRP A 179 11.07 -6.88 -11.65
CA TRP A 179 10.54 -5.66 -11.06
C TRP A 179 11.48 -4.46 -11.20
N LYS A 180 12.80 -4.69 -11.20
CA LYS A 180 13.82 -3.63 -11.33
C LYS A 180 13.77 -2.91 -12.68
N GLN A 181 13.31 -3.60 -13.73
CA GLN A 181 13.16 -3.00 -15.06
C GLN A 181 11.98 -2.02 -15.15
N ASN A 182 11.04 -2.11 -14.21
CA ASN A 182 9.84 -1.29 -14.21
C ASN A 182 9.90 -0.13 -13.20
N PHE A 183 10.64 -0.27 -12.07
CA PHE A 183 10.66 0.72 -10.98
C PHE A 183 11.93 0.74 -10.12
N GLN A 184 12.15 1.84 -9.39
CA GLN A 184 13.05 1.89 -8.23
C GLN A 184 12.27 1.46 -7.00
N VAL A 185 12.61 0.29 -6.45
CA VAL A 185 11.93 -0.20 -5.25
C VAL A 185 12.86 -0.15 -4.05
N SER A 186 12.42 0.57 -3.03
CA SER A 186 13.13 0.74 -1.76
C SER A 186 12.29 0.10 -0.66
N TRP A 187 12.93 -0.68 0.21
CA TRP A 187 12.24 -1.66 1.04
C TRP A 187 12.45 -1.41 2.53
N MET A 188 11.37 -1.62 3.29
CA MET A 188 11.36 -1.59 4.74
C MET A 188 10.74 -2.88 5.28
N PHE A 189 11.46 -3.59 6.14
CA PHE A 189 10.88 -4.61 7.02
C PHE A 189 10.95 -4.09 8.45
N TRP A 190 9.82 -4.09 9.15
CA TRP A 190 9.78 -3.61 10.53
C TRP A 190 9.46 -4.75 11.49
N ASP A 191 10.41 -5.03 12.37
CA ASP A 191 10.25 -5.92 13.52
C ASP A 191 9.85 -5.10 14.74
N ALA A 192 8.56 -5.18 15.10
CA ALA A 192 8.11 -4.83 16.44
C ALA A 192 8.60 -5.94 17.38
N THR A 193 9.76 -5.75 18.00
CA THR A 193 10.12 -6.49 19.22
C THR A 193 9.44 -5.86 20.41
#